data_AF-A0A520YWF3-F1
#
_entry.id   AF-A0A520YWF3-F1
#
_cell.length_a   1.000
_cell.length_b   1.000
_cell.length_c   1.000
_cell.angle_alpha   90.00
_cell.angle_beta   90.00
_cell.angle_gamma   90.00
#
_symmetry.space_group_name_H-M   'P 1'
#
loop_
_entity.id
_entity.type
_entity.pdbx_description
1 polymer ?
#
loop_
_entity_poly.entity_id
_entity_poly.type
_entity_poly.pdbx_seq_one_letter_code
_entity_poly.pdbx_strand_id
1 'polypeptide(L)'
;MNEKQPVNHAQRVGKVANLTIFLGILGIILSILALTISKGLTQRGYGFSYLTIGLCMMALGYGIRYRSKYCLYATMVLFVTLSCNFFFKFFIQHTMYLIFRFALCCWMSFRLIHTLPSMQILIATNVFPDKNNRFMKLILKQK
;
A
#
# COMPACT_ATOMS: atom_id res chain seq x y z
N MET A 1 -19.98 22.86 14.14
CA MET A 1 -18.96 21.78 14.23
C MET A 1 -18.85 21.14 12.85
N ASN A 2 -17.66 21.11 12.25
CA ASN A 2 -17.45 21.03 10.80
C ASN A 2 -17.54 19.59 10.26
N GLU A 3 -18.73 19.14 9.84
CA GLU A 3 -18.99 17.79 9.26
C GLU A 3 -18.10 17.42 8.06
N LYS A 4 -17.42 18.40 7.44
CA LYS A 4 -16.52 18.20 6.29
C LYS A 4 -15.17 17.55 6.66
N GLN A 5 -14.72 17.67 7.90
CA GLN A 5 -13.42 17.11 8.32
C GLN A 5 -13.36 15.57 8.31
N PRO A 6 -14.29 14.82 8.93
CA PRO A 6 -14.22 13.36 8.95
C PRO A 6 -14.30 12.72 7.56
N VAL A 7 -15.04 13.33 6.63
CA VAL A 7 -15.16 12.87 5.23
C VAL A 7 -13.81 12.99 4.50
N ASN A 8 -13.08 14.08 4.73
CA ASN A 8 -11.79 14.33 4.09
C ASN A 8 -10.70 13.37 4.62
N HIS A 9 -10.72 13.06 5.92
CA HIS A 9 -9.81 12.07 6.52
C HIS A 9 -10.08 10.66 5.98
N ALA A 10 -11.35 10.27 5.85
CA ALA A 10 -11.76 8.97 5.31
C ALA A 10 -11.30 8.79 3.86
N GLN A 11 -11.52 9.81 3.02
CA GLN A 11 -11.03 9.81 1.64
C GLN A 11 -9.51 9.75 1.55
N ARG A 12 -8.77 10.46 2.42
CA ARG A 12 -7.30 10.41 2.43
C ARG A 12 -6.79 9.00 2.75
N VAL A 13 -7.31 8.39 3.81
CA VAL A 13 -6.95 7.00 4.20
C VAL A 13 -7.34 6.02 3.09
N GLY A 14 -8.55 6.15 2.53
CA GLY A 14 -9.03 5.29 1.44
C GLY A 14 -8.18 5.41 0.17
N LYS A 15 -7.73 6.61 -0.21
CA LYS A 15 -6.83 6.80 -1.36
C LYS A 15 -5.49 6.10 -1.17
N VAL A 16 -4.90 6.17 0.03
CA VAL A 16 -3.62 5.50 0.33
C VAL A 16 -3.79 3.98 0.41
N ALA A 17 -4.89 3.50 1.00
CA ALA A 17 -5.22 2.08 0.99
C ALA A 17 -5.35 1.55 -0.45
N ASN A 18 -6.13 2.22 -1.29
CA ASN A 18 -6.33 1.84 -2.69
C ASN A 18 -5.02 1.90 -3.50
N LEU A 19 -4.18 2.90 -3.26
CA LEU A 19 -2.86 2.99 -3.89
C LEU A 19 -1.96 1.81 -3.49
N THR A 20 -1.97 1.42 -2.21
CA THR A 20 -1.22 0.25 -1.72
C THR A 20 -1.70 -1.04 -2.39
N ILE A 21 -3.03 -1.23 -2.48
CA ILE A 21 -3.63 -2.39 -3.15
C ILE A 21 -3.26 -2.41 -4.63
N PHE A 22 -3.37 -1.27 -5.31
CA PHE A 22 -3.03 -1.15 -6.73
C PHE A 22 -1.57 -1.50 -7.00
N LEU A 23 -0.63 -1.00 -6.19
CA LEU A 23 0.78 -1.35 -6.28
C LEU A 23 1.02 -2.84 -6.04
N GLY A 24 0.31 -3.44 -5.09
CA GLY A 24 0.34 -4.88 -4.85
C GLY A 24 -0.11 -5.70 -6.06
N ILE A 25 -1.25 -5.35 -6.66
CA ILE A 25 -1.78 -6.00 -7.87
C ILE A 25 -0.79 -5.86 -9.03
N LEU A 26 -0.26 -4.66 -9.24
CA LEU A 26 0.73 -4.40 -10.29
C LEU A 26 1.99 -5.28 -10.09
N GLY A 27 2.47 -5.40 -8.86
CA GLY A 27 3.60 -6.27 -8.50
C GLY A 27 3.33 -7.74 -8.78
N ILE A 28 2.12 -8.23 -8.48
CA ILE A 28 1.70 -9.61 -8.77
C ILE A 28 1.68 -9.86 -10.28
N ILE A 29 1.05 -8.98 -11.06
CA ILE A 29 0.98 -9.09 -12.52
C ILE A 29 2.39 -9.15 -13.12
N LEU A 30 3.26 -8.21 -12.75
CA LEU A 30 4.64 -8.18 -13.25
C LEU A 30 5.44 -9.43 -12.84
N SER A 31 5.17 -9.98 -11.65
CA SER A 31 5.82 -11.21 -11.19
C SER A 31 5.33 -12.44 -11.94
N ILE A 32 4.04 -12.54 -12.24
CA ILE A 32 3.49 -13.61 -13.08
C ILE A 32 4.10 -13.53 -14.48
N LEU A 33 4.12 -12.35 -15.11
CA LEU A 33 4.75 -12.16 -16.42
C LEU A 33 6.24 -12.52 -16.42
N ALA A 34 6.96 -12.22 -15.34
CA ALA A 34 8.36 -12.60 -15.17
C ALA A 34 8.53 -14.12 -15.17
N LEU A 35 7.69 -14.83 -14.42
CA LEU A 35 7.76 -16.29 -14.26
C LEU A 35 7.33 -17.05 -15.51
N THR A 36 6.38 -16.51 -16.29
CA THR A 36 5.79 -17.25 -17.42
C THR A 36 6.37 -16.89 -18.77
N ILE A 37 6.69 -15.61 -19.01
CA ILE A 37 6.92 -15.10 -20.38
C ILE A 37 8.26 -14.38 -20.53
N SER A 38 8.70 -13.60 -19.53
CA SER A 38 9.79 -12.64 -19.72
C SER A 38 11.00 -12.87 -18.83
N LYS A 39 12.09 -13.35 -19.45
CA LYS A 39 13.43 -13.39 -18.84
C LYS A 39 13.93 -11.99 -18.45
N GLY A 40 13.56 -10.95 -19.21
CA GLY A 40 13.93 -9.56 -18.92
C GLY A 40 13.30 -9.02 -17.64
N LEU A 41 12.05 -9.38 -17.33
CA LEU A 41 11.44 -9.03 -16.04
C LEU A 41 12.08 -9.81 -14.88
N THR A 42 12.42 -11.08 -15.11
CA THR A 42 13.13 -11.91 -14.14
C THR A 42 14.51 -11.34 -13.79
N GLN A 43 15.27 -10.88 -14.80
CA GLN A 43 16.55 -10.19 -14.59
C GLN A 43 16.39 -8.87 -13.81
N ARG A 44 15.26 -8.18 -13.97
CA ARG A 44 14.91 -6.98 -13.17
C ARG A 44 14.40 -7.30 -11.76
N GLY A 45 14.53 -8.56 -11.35
CA GLY A 45 14.23 -9.07 -10.01
C GLY A 45 12.75 -9.34 -9.74
N TYR A 46 11.87 -9.28 -10.75
CA TYR A 46 10.48 -9.73 -10.59
C TYR A 46 10.43 -11.26 -10.58
N GLY A 47 9.52 -11.84 -9.81
CA GLY A 47 9.44 -13.29 -9.61
C GLY A 47 8.74 -13.63 -8.30
N PHE A 48 9.03 -14.81 -7.75
CA PHE A 48 8.29 -15.32 -6.59
C PHE A 48 8.35 -14.39 -5.36
N SER A 49 9.51 -13.78 -5.09
CA SER A 49 9.69 -12.84 -3.98
C SER A 49 8.81 -11.60 -4.12
N TYR A 50 8.72 -11.01 -5.33
CA TYR A 50 7.85 -9.87 -5.58
C TYR A 50 6.37 -10.23 -5.61
N LEU A 51 6.03 -11.47 -5.97
CA LEU A 51 4.67 -11.97 -5.87
C LEU A 51 4.23 -12.01 -4.39
N THR A 52 5.07 -12.54 -3.50
CA THR A 52 4.81 -12.52 -2.05
C THR A 52 4.68 -11.09 -1.52
N ILE A 53 5.58 -10.18 -1.92
CA ILE A 53 5.50 -8.77 -1.53
C ILE A 53 4.19 -8.12 -2.01
N GLY A 54 3.77 -8.41 -3.25
CA GLY A 54 2.52 -7.88 -3.81
C GLY A 54 1.28 -8.38 -3.07
N LEU A 55 1.25 -9.66 -2.68
CA LEU A 55 0.19 -10.23 -1.85
C LEU A 55 0.15 -9.58 -0.46
N CYS A 56 1.32 -9.37 0.17
CA CYS A 56 1.41 -8.65 1.44
C CYS A 56 0.90 -7.21 1.31
N MET A 57 1.25 -6.48 0.23
CA MET A 57 0.76 -5.14 -0.02
C MET A 57 -0.78 -5.10 -0.16
N MET A 58 -1.39 -6.07 -0.86
CA MET A 58 -2.85 -6.16 -0.94
C MET A 58 -3.46 -6.38 0.43
N ALA A 59 -2.99 -7.38 1.20
CA ALA A 59 -3.51 -7.70 2.52
C ALA A 59 -3.43 -6.50 3.48
N LEU A 60 -2.29 -5.82 3.49
CA LEU A 60 -2.07 -4.62 4.30
C LEU A 60 -2.94 -3.45 3.85
N GLY A 61 -3.10 -3.24 2.53
CA GLY A 61 -3.96 -2.21 1.97
C GLY A 61 -5.43 -2.39 2.37
N TYR A 62 -5.94 -3.63 2.35
CA TYR A 62 -7.26 -3.93 2.90
C TYR A 62 -7.32 -3.65 4.41
N GLY A 63 -6.30 -4.03 5.17
CA GLY A 63 -6.22 -3.72 6.60
C GLY A 63 -6.28 -2.22 6.91
N ILE A 64 -5.63 -1.37 6.09
CA ILE A 64 -5.73 0.10 6.20
C ILE A 64 -7.17 0.56 5.93
N ARG A 65 -7.84 -0.01 4.91
CA ARG A 65 -9.25 0.30 4.58
C ARG A 65 -10.21 -0.05 5.72
N TYR A 66 -9.86 -1.03 6.56
CA TYR A 66 -10.62 -1.41 7.76
C TYR A 66 -10.12 -0.74 9.06
N ARG A 67 -9.31 0.33 8.97
CA ARG A 67 -8.83 1.12 10.12
C ARG A 67 -7.82 0.43 11.03
N SER A 68 -7.10 -0.58 10.55
CA SER A 68 -6.00 -1.16 11.33
C SER A 68 -4.77 -0.24 11.34
N LYS A 69 -4.44 0.36 12.49
CA LYS A 69 -3.18 1.12 12.68
C LYS A 69 -1.97 0.24 12.43
N TYR A 70 -2.03 -1.03 12.86
CA TYR A 70 -0.94 -2.00 12.69
C TYR A 70 -0.66 -2.26 11.21
N CYS A 71 -1.70 -2.37 10.37
CA CYS A 71 -1.49 -2.53 8.93
C CYS A 71 -0.86 -1.29 8.28
N LEU A 72 -1.20 -0.09 8.73
CA LEU A 72 -0.56 1.14 8.27
C LEU A 72 0.93 1.19 8.65
N TYR A 73 1.29 0.84 9.89
CA TYR A 73 2.68 0.74 10.33
C TYR A 73 3.45 -0.35 9.58
N ALA A 74 2.89 -1.54 9.45
CA ALA A 74 3.49 -2.64 8.70
C ALA A 74 3.73 -2.25 7.23
N THR A 75 2.81 -1.48 6.62
CA THR A 75 2.96 -0.96 5.25
C THR A 75 4.10 0.05 5.18
N MET A 76 4.23 0.96 6.16
CA MET A 76 5.37 1.88 6.23
C MET A 76 6.70 1.12 6.35
N VAL A 77 6.80 0.16 7.26
CA VAL A 77 8.00 -0.67 7.42
C VAL A 77 8.34 -1.37 6.11
N LEU A 78 7.34 -1.96 5.43
CA LEU A 78 7.54 -2.63 4.15
C LEU A 78 8.10 -1.68 3.08
N PHE A 79 7.56 -0.48 2.93
CA PHE A 79 8.06 0.49 1.95
C PHE A 79 9.44 1.05 2.32
N VAL A 80 9.74 1.26 3.60
CA VAL A 80 11.09 1.65 4.05
C VAL A 80 12.11 0.57 3.74
N THR A 81 11.81 -0.70 4.06
CA THR A 81 12.68 -1.84 3.73
C THR A 81 12.91 -1.97 2.23
N LEU A 82 11.86 -1.78 1.41
CA LEU A 82 11.99 -1.76 -0.04
C LEU A 82 12.85 -0.59 -0.54
N SER A 83 12.68 0.62 0.00
CA SER A 83 13.54 1.76 -0.33
C SER A 83 15.00 1.47 -0.03
N CYS A 84 15.32 0.93 1.15
CA CYS A 84 16.69 0.54 1.51
C CYS A 84 17.25 -0.51 0.55
N ASN A 85 16.45 -1.52 0.19
CA ASN A 85 16.86 -2.55 -0.76
C ASN A 85 17.16 -1.97 -2.15
N PHE A 86 16.31 -1.06 -2.65
CA PHE A 86 16.56 -0.40 -3.95
C PHE A 86 17.75 0.51 -3.93
N PHE A 87 17.95 1.25 -2.84
CA PHE A 87 19.12 2.10 -2.64
C PHE A 87 20.40 1.26 -2.69
N PHE A 88 20.45 0.16 -1.92
CA PHE A 88 21.61 -0.74 -1.93
C PHE A 88 21.86 -1.36 -3.31
N LYS A 89 20.81 -1.84 -4.00
CA LYS A 89 20.95 -2.37 -5.36
C LYS A 89 21.40 -1.32 -6.36
N PHE A 90 20.99 -0.07 -6.19
CA PHE A 90 21.42 1.04 -7.04
C PHE A 90 22.93 1.28 -6.92
N PHE A 91 23.49 1.20 -5.70
CA PHE A 91 24.95 1.30 -5.52
C PHE A 91 25.74 0.22 -6.25
N ILE A 92 25.15 -0.96 -6.46
CA ILE A 92 25.84 -2.08 -7.12
C ILE A 92 25.64 -2.03 -8.63
N GLN A 93 24.42 -1.82 -9.09
CA GLN A 93 24.03 -2.04 -10.49
C GLN A 93 23.87 -0.74 -11.30
N HIS A 94 23.93 0.43 -10.66
CA HIS A 94 23.83 1.78 -11.26
C HIS A 94 22.74 1.97 -12.31
N THR A 95 21.62 1.26 -12.16
CA THR A 95 20.60 1.22 -13.21
C THR A 95 19.47 2.21 -12.94
N MET A 96 19.10 2.99 -13.95
CA MET A 96 18.07 4.05 -13.83
C MET A 96 16.70 3.55 -13.34
N TYR A 97 16.33 2.31 -13.66
CA TYR A 97 15.06 1.75 -13.19
C TYR A 97 15.00 1.56 -11.66
N LEU A 98 16.15 1.37 -11.00
CA LEU A 98 16.24 1.24 -9.54
C LEU A 98 15.99 2.59 -8.85
N ILE A 99 16.47 3.69 -9.45
CA ILE A 99 16.18 5.05 -8.98
C ILE A 99 14.68 5.32 -9.07
N PHE A 100 14.03 4.93 -10.17
CA PHE A 100 12.59 5.11 -10.31
C PHE A 100 11.80 4.31 -9.25
N ARG A 101 12.16 3.05 -9.00
CA ARG A 101 11.54 2.24 -7.94
C ARG A 101 11.77 2.84 -6.54
N PHE A 102 12.97 3.34 -6.29
CA PHE A 102 13.29 4.03 -5.04
C PHE A 102 12.45 5.29 -4.85
N ALA A 103 12.37 6.15 -5.86
CA ALA A 103 11.57 7.36 -5.83
C ALA A 103 10.08 7.07 -5.57
N LEU A 104 9.52 6.04 -6.23
CA LEU A 104 8.16 5.59 -5.98
C LEU A 104 7.95 5.09 -4.55
N CYS A 105 8.91 4.35 -3.98
CA CYS A 105 8.80 3.89 -2.59
C CYS A 105 8.89 5.05 -1.60
N CYS A 106 9.80 6.01 -1.81
CA CYS A 106 9.90 7.21 -0.98
C CYS A 106 8.62 8.05 -1.06
N TRP A 107 8.06 8.23 -2.26
CA TRP A 107 6.78 8.92 -2.46
C TRP A 107 5.63 8.22 -1.72
N MET A 108 5.61 6.88 -1.74
CA MET A 108 4.58 6.12 -1.04
C MET A 108 4.74 6.20 0.49
N SER A 109 5.96 6.10 1.01
CA SER A 109 6.27 6.30 2.42
C SER A 109 5.83 7.68 2.89
N PHE A 110 6.11 8.73 2.12
CA PHE A 110 5.66 10.08 2.41
C PHE A 110 4.13 10.19 2.53
N ARG A 111 3.38 9.59 1.59
CA ARG A 111 1.91 9.56 1.67
C ARG A 111 1.40 8.79 2.88
N LEU A 112 2.03 7.68 3.25
CA LEU A 112 1.65 6.89 4.43
C LEU A 112 1.86 7.69 5.72
N ILE A 113 3.00 8.39 5.85
CA ILE A 113 3.29 9.26 6.99
C ILE A 113 2.25 10.37 7.12
N HIS A 114 1.91 11.05 6.01
CA HIS A 114 0.86 12.09 5.99
C HIS A 114 -0.56 11.57 6.26
N THR A 115 -0.75 10.25 6.27
CA THR A 115 -2.05 9.60 6.52
C THR A 115 -2.20 9.14 7.96
N LEU A 116 -1.11 9.03 8.73
CA LEU A 116 -1.13 8.72 10.17
C LEU A 116 -2.12 9.58 10.98
N PRO A 117 -2.09 10.94 10.93
CA PRO A 117 -3.00 11.74 11.73
C PRO A 117 -4.46 11.53 11.33
N SER A 118 -4.75 11.40 10.03
CA SER A 118 -6.10 11.09 9.53
C SER A 118 -6.60 9.73 10.00
N MET A 119 -5.73 8.73 10.07
CA MET A 119 -6.06 7.40 10.57
C MET A 119 -6.38 7.42 12.08
N GLN A 120 -5.61 8.18 12.86
CA GLN A 120 -5.88 8.37 14.29
C GLN A 120 -7.24 9.04 14.53
N ILE A 121 -7.56 10.08 13.76
CA ILE A 121 -8.87 10.75 13.82
C ILE A 121 -10.00 9.79 13.43
N LEU A 122 -9.84 8.97 12.39
CA LEU A 122 -10.86 7.99 11.98
C LEU A 122 -11.18 6.93 13.04
N ILE A 123 -10.17 6.57 13.83
CA ILE A 123 -10.31 5.59 14.89
C ILE A 123 -10.98 6.21 16.10
N ALA A 124 -10.60 7.45 16.46
CA ALA A 124 -11.24 8.19 17.54
C ALA A 124 -12.72 8.52 17.23
N THR A 125 -13.03 8.85 15.99
CA THR A 125 -14.40 9.23 15.56
C THR A 125 -15.28 8.04 15.20
N ASN A 126 -14.77 6.81 15.25
CA ASN A 126 -15.47 5.61 14.81
C ASN A 126 -16.06 5.68 13.39
N VAL A 127 -15.60 6.59 12.53
CA VAL A 127 -15.99 6.69 11.12
C VAL A 127 -15.13 5.76 10.26
N PHE A 128 -15.75 4.89 9.46
CA PHE A 128 -15.03 4.05 8.51
C PHE A 128 -14.53 4.86 7.29
N PRO A 129 -13.37 4.51 6.69
CA PRO A 129 -12.88 5.14 5.46
C PRO A 129 -13.84 4.92 4.29
N ASP A 130 -14.70 3.92 4.41
CA ASP A 130 -15.65 3.50 3.39
C ASP A 130 -17.06 3.37 3.99
N LYS A 131 -17.84 4.45 3.87
CA LYS A 131 -19.26 4.47 4.30
C LYS A 131 -20.16 3.59 3.40
N ASN A 132 -19.71 3.23 2.20
CA ASN A 132 -20.53 2.55 1.19
C ASN A 132 -20.13 1.09 0.92
N ASN A 133 -19.32 0.49 1.79
CA ASN A 133 -18.92 -0.90 1.59
C ASN A 133 -20.14 -1.81 1.83
N ARG A 134 -20.71 -2.35 0.74
CA ARG A 134 -21.92 -3.19 0.71
C ARG A 134 -21.87 -4.35 1.72
N PHE A 135 -20.65 -4.84 2.01
CA PHE A 135 -20.38 -5.89 2.99
C PHE A 135 -20.52 -5.44 4.45
N MET A 136 -20.19 -4.19 4.78
CA MET A 136 -20.35 -3.67 6.14
C MET A 136 -21.83 -3.57 6.51
N LYS A 137 -22.69 -3.23 5.53
CA LYS A 137 -24.14 -3.18 5.69
C LYS A 137 -24.76 -4.55 6.01
N LEU A 138 -24.11 -5.63 5.57
CA LEU A 138 -24.53 -7.01 5.88
C LEU A 138 -24.11 -7.41 7.30
N ILE A 139 -22.88 -7.10 7.71
CA ILE A 139 -22.37 -7.43 9.05
C ILE A 139 -23.09 -6.62 10.14
N LEU A 140 -23.35 -5.32 9.90
CA LEU A 140 -24.10 -4.47 10.84
C LEU A 140 -25.60 -4.82 10.92
N LYS A 141 -26.15 -5.55 9.95
CA LYS A 141 -27.54 -6.04 9.99
C LYS A 141 -27.69 -7.33 10.82
N GLN A 142 -26.59 -8.01 11.13
CA GLN A 142 -26.58 -9.27 11.89
C GLN A 142 -26.33 -9.07 13.39
N LYS A 143 -26.26 -7.82 13.86
CA LYS A 143 -26.10 -7.47 15.26
C LYS A 143 -27.30 -6.66 15.73
#